data_AF-A0A3P1RWH1-F1
#
_entry.id   AF-A0A3P1RWH1-F1
#
_cell.length_a   1.000
_cell.length_b   1.000
_cell.length_c   1.000
_cell.angle_alpha   90.00
_cell.angle_beta   90.00
_cell.angle_gamma   90.00
#
_symmetry.space_group_name_H-M   'P 1'
#
loop_
_entity.id
_entity.type
_entity.pdbx_description
1 polymer ?
#
loop_
_entity_poly.entity_id
_entity_poly.type
_entity_poly.pdbx_seq_one_letter_code
_entity_poly.pdbx_strand_id
1 'polypeptide(L)'
;MNKKEVNLTIDSRIISHLGEALIDNEKIALLELIKNSSDADANYCNIEIDTLYQSEHGQGRIIIEDDGNGMTPYIIENAFLKIATSFKSNHQKISPKFKRQAQGNKGIGRLSLNQLGKFISVDTKVDLELSKYFSSEELRTVLGYNTNDDFLNDNDFYYYHIDIDWERYSKSNESIENVKLELQTLLFNELTFSHKKNHGTRIEVLGLKGIDFWQSNQTQKEIEQDVLEFLNPYLDEKYNFYVKINLDNRIFT
;
A
#
# COMPACT_ATOMS: atom_id res chain seq x y z
N MET A 1 0.15 -49.39 -19.14
CA MET A 1 0.62 -48.02 -19.44
C MET A 1 0.81 -47.33 -18.09
N ASN A 2 2.06 -47.08 -17.66
CA ASN A 2 2.30 -46.43 -16.37
C ASN A 2 1.99 -44.93 -16.49
N LYS A 3 0.88 -44.51 -15.89
CA LYS A 3 0.55 -43.10 -15.72
C LYS A 3 0.94 -42.70 -14.30
N LYS A 4 1.72 -41.64 -14.17
CA LYS A 4 2.08 -41.01 -12.89
C LYS A 4 1.48 -39.61 -12.91
N GLU A 5 0.63 -39.33 -11.92
CA GLU A 5 0.16 -37.98 -11.67
C GLU A 5 1.28 -37.16 -11.01
N VAL A 6 1.42 -35.91 -11.44
CA VAL A 6 2.41 -34.96 -10.94
C VAL A 6 1.74 -33.61 -10.74
N ASN A 7 2.20 -32.85 -9.77
CA ASN A 7 1.66 -31.53 -9.45
C ASN A 7 2.38 -30.44 -10.26
N LEU A 8 1.62 -29.42 -10.66
CA LEU A 8 2.18 -28.15 -11.09
C LEU A 8 2.60 -27.35 -9.86
N THR A 9 3.82 -26.80 -9.86
CA THR A 9 4.34 -25.96 -8.78
C THR A 9 4.77 -24.60 -9.33
N ILE A 10 4.59 -23.54 -8.53
CA ILE A 10 4.96 -22.18 -8.90
C ILE A 10 6.18 -21.74 -8.08
N ASP A 11 7.17 -21.23 -8.78
CA ASP A 11 8.42 -20.69 -8.22
C ASP A 11 8.22 -19.26 -7.71
N SER A 12 8.86 -18.89 -6.60
CA SER A 12 8.75 -17.55 -5.98
C SER A 12 9.14 -16.40 -6.91
N ARG A 13 9.97 -16.63 -7.94
CA ARG A 13 10.31 -15.64 -8.98
C ARG A 13 9.10 -15.13 -9.75
N ILE A 14 7.95 -15.80 -9.70
CA ILE A 14 6.73 -15.31 -10.34
C ILE A 14 6.29 -13.94 -9.78
N ILE A 15 6.59 -13.63 -8.51
CA ILE A 15 6.17 -12.36 -7.89
C ILE A 15 6.81 -11.17 -8.60
N SER A 16 8.12 -11.25 -8.87
CA SER A 16 8.84 -10.18 -9.56
C SER A 16 8.31 -10.00 -10.99
N HIS A 17 8.08 -11.10 -11.70
CA HIS A 17 7.53 -11.07 -13.05
C HIS A 17 6.09 -10.56 -13.11
N LEU A 18 5.25 -10.88 -12.12
CA LEU A 18 3.88 -10.35 -12.05
C LEU A 18 3.88 -8.84 -11.83
N GLY A 19 4.76 -8.31 -10.99
CA GLY A 19 4.87 -6.86 -10.79
C GLY A 19 5.22 -6.12 -12.08
N GLU A 20 6.30 -6.55 -12.75
CA GLU A 20 6.79 -5.94 -13.99
C GLU A 20 5.81 -6.07 -15.16
N ALA A 21 5.07 -7.19 -15.24
CA ALA A 21 4.14 -7.44 -16.35
C ALA A 21 2.79 -6.73 -16.18
N LEU A 22 2.40 -6.36 -14.97
CA LEU A 22 1.08 -5.81 -14.67
C LEU A 22 1.04 -4.29 -14.55
N ILE A 23 2.20 -3.66 -14.36
CA ILE A 23 2.31 -2.22 -14.13
C ILE A 23 3.35 -1.64 -15.08
N ASP A 24 2.86 -0.84 -16.04
CA ASP A 24 3.63 -0.45 -17.22
C ASP A 24 4.88 0.38 -16.91
N ASN A 25 4.85 1.20 -15.85
CA ASN A 25 5.98 2.06 -15.44
C ASN A 25 5.83 2.60 -14.01
N GLU A 26 6.89 3.27 -13.55
CA GLU A 26 7.04 3.90 -12.23
C GLU A 26 5.94 4.93 -11.93
N LYS A 27 5.52 5.71 -12.93
CA LYS A 27 4.47 6.71 -12.78
C LYS A 27 3.14 6.05 -12.43
N ILE A 28 2.72 5.05 -13.21
CA ILE A 28 1.49 4.30 -12.95
C ILE A 28 1.56 3.61 -11.58
N ALA A 29 2.73 3.08 -11.21
CA ALA A 29 2.94 2.46 -9.91
C ALA A 29 2.67 3.44 -8.75
N LEU A 30 3.19 4.67 -8.84
CA LEU A 30 2.95 5.73 -7.86
C LEU A 30 1.47 6.14 -7.81
N LEU A 31 0.84 6.34 -8.97
CA LEU A 31 -0.58 6.71 -9.06
C LEU A 31 -1.50 5.65 -8.45
N GLU A 32 -1.20 4.37 -8.59
CA GLU A 32 -1.96 3.30 -7.93
C GLU A 32 -1.85 3.36 -6.40
N LEU A 33 -0.70 3.78 -5.86
CA LEU A 33 -0.55 3.97 -4.41
C LEU A 33 -1.31 5.20 -3.91
N ILE A 34 -1.27 6.32 -4.66
CA ILE A 34 -2.08 7.51 -4.37
C ILE A 34 -3.58 7.17 -4.34
N LYS A 35 -4.04 6.36 -5.30
CA LYS A 35 -5.43 5.86 -5.32
C LYS A 35 -5.75 5.01 -4.10
N ASN A 36 -4.82 4.16 -3.65
CA ASN A 36 -5.03 3.34 -2.44
C ASN A 36 -5.19 4.20 -1.18
N SER A 37 -4.45 5.30 -1.06
CA SER A 37 -4.66 6.27 0.04
C SER A 37 -6.06 6.88 -0.01
N SER A 38 -6.54 7.27 -1.20
CA SER A 38 -7.92 7.77 -1.37
C SER A 38 -8.99 6.72 -1.03
N ASP A 39 -8.80 5.48 -1.51
CA ASP A 39 -9.66 4.31 -1.21
C ASP A 39 -9.71 4.03 0.30
N ALA A 40 -8.62 4.34 1.03
CA ALA A 40 -8.49 4.20 2.47
C ALA A 40 -9.12 5.35 3.27
N ASP A 41 -9.97 6.20 2.67
CA ASP A 41 -10.51 7.40 3.32
C ASP A 41 -9.45 8.37 3.84
N ALA A 42 -8.26 8.46 3.22
CA ALA A 42 -7.30 9.51 3.58
C ALA A 42 -7.83 10.89 3.15
N ASN A 43 -7.58 11.93 3.94
CA ASN A 43 -7.74 13.31 3.50
C ASN A 43 -6.45 13.84 2.90
N TYR A 44 -5.31 13.32 3.34
CA TYR A 44 -3.97 13.75 2.94
C TYR A 44 -3.10 12.55 2.58
N CYS A 45 -2.38 12.66 1.46
CA CYS A 45 -1.31 11.76 1.06
C CYS A 45 -0.05 12.61 0.81
N ASN A 46 0.98 12.43 1.63
CA ASN A 46 2.25 13.12 1.51
C ASN A 46 3.29 12.15 0.94
N ILE A 47 3.97 12.60 -0.11
CA ILE A 47 4.96 11.81 -0.85
C ILE A 47 6.28 12.56 -0.86
N GLU A 48 7.35 11.91 -0.41
CA GLU A 48 8.72 12.42 -0.49
C GLU A 48 9.53 11.50 -1.39
N ILE A 49 10.13 12.08 -2.42
CA ILE A 49 10.98 11.38 -3.39
C ILE A 49 12.36 12.02 -3.33
N ASP A 50 13.35 11.24 -2.91
CA ASP A 50 14.75 11.63 -2.80
C ASP A 50 15.57 10.71 -3.71
N THR A 51 15.97 11.22 -4.88
CA THR A 51 16.71 10.45 -5.89
C THR A 51 18.20 10.33 -5.58
N LEU A 52 18.70 11.09 -4.59
CA LEU A 52 20.10 11.10 -4.20
C LEU A 52 20.37 10.22 -2.98
N TYR A 53 19.32 9.84 -2.23
CA TYR A 53 19.41 8.92 -1.10
C TYR A 53 20.17 7.64 -1.49
N GLN A 54 21.05 7.17 -0.59
CA GLN A 54 21.80 5.94 -0.78
C GLN A 54 21.55 5.01 0.40
N SER A 55 21.19 3.76 0.10
CA SER A 55 21.00 2.68 1.07
C SER A 55 21.73 1.42 0.63
N GLU A 56 21.71 0.38 1.46
CA GLU A 56 22.17 -0.95 1.06
C GLU A 56 21.35 -1.58 -0.07
N HIS A 57 20.12 -1.13 -0.28
CA HIS A 57 19.24 -1.58 -1.37
C HIS A 57 19.44 -0.80 -2.68
N GLY A 58 20.26 0.25 -2.67
CA GLY A 58 20.62 1.04 -3.85
C GLY A 58 20.25 2.52 -3.74
N GLN A 59 20.26 3.19 -4.89
CA GLN A 59 19.99 4.62 -5.02
C GLN A 59 18.49 4.92 -5.02
N GLY A 60 18.13 6.02 -4.36
CA GLY A 60 16.80 6.59 -4.35
C GLY A 60 15.92 6.06 -3.22
N ARG A 61 14.99 6.91 -2.80
CA ARG A 61 13.95 6.59 -1.81
C ARG A 61 12.64 7.29 -2.16
N ILE A 62 11.53 6.59 -1.95
CA ILE A 62 10.18 7.16 -1.94
C ILE A 62 9.55 6.85 -0.58
N ILE A 63 9.00 7.87 0.09
CA ILE A 63 8.13 7.70 1.25
C ILE A 63 6.74 8.16 0.84
N ILE A 64 5.73 7.31 1.02
CA ILE A 64 4.31 7.63 0.82
C ILE A 64 3.63 7.47 2.17
N GLU A 65 3.04 8.53 2.69
CA GLU A 65 2.34 8.52 3.97
C GLU A 65 0.94 9.09 3.81
N ASP A 66 -0.07 8.35 4.26
CA ASP A 66 -1.46 8.79 4.27
C ASP A 66 -2.12 8.69 5.64
N ASP A 67 -3.08 9.59 5.88
CA ASP A 67 -3.85 9.68 7.10
C ASP A 67 -5.16 8.88 7.04
N GLY A 68 -5.19 7.82 6.21
CA GLY A 68 -6.35 6.97 5.97
C GLY A 68 -6.63 5.98 7.10
N ASN A 69 -7.51 5.02 6.83
CA ASN A 69 -8.06 4.07 7.79
C ASN A 69 -7.03 3.12 8.41
N GLY A 70 -5.84 2.99 7.81
CA GLY A 70 -4.86 1.97 8.18
C GLY A 70 -5.38 0.54 8.01
N MET A 71 -4.63 -0.42 8.54
CA MET A 71 -4.93 -1.85 8.37
C MET A 71 -4.83 -2.62 9.69
N THR A 72 -5.71 -3.61 9.85
CA THR A 72 -5.59 -4.66 10.88
C THR A 72 -4.72 -5.80 10.35
N PRO A 73 -4.22 -6.72 11.20
CA PRO A 73 -3.47 -7.91 10.74
C PRO A 73 -4.28 -8.74 9.73
N TYR A 74 -5.58 -8.87 9.96
CA TYR A 74 -6.49 -9.56 9.06
C TYR A 74 -6.54 -8.89 7.67
N ILE A 75 -6.62 -7.56 7.59
CA ILE A 75 -6.55 -6.84 6.31
C ILE A 75 -5.18 -7.04 5.67
N ILE A 76 -4.11 -6.99 6.46
CA ILE A 76 -2.75 -7.17 5.95
C ILE A 76 -2.61 -8.53 5.26
N GLU A 77 -3.03 -9.61 5.93
CA GLU A 77 -2.91 -10.97 5.41
C GLU A 77 -3.88 -11.27 4.26
N ASN A 78 -5.16 -10.89 4.39
CA ASN A 78 -6.22 -11.32 3.48
C ASN A 78 -6.46 -10.35 2.32
N ALA A 79 -5.95 -9.12 2.43
CA ALA A 79 -6.05 -8.09 1.40
C ALA A 79 -4.69 -7.54 0.96
N PHE A 80 -3.86 -7.02 1.88
CA PHE A 80 -2.60 -6.36 1.52
C PHE A 80 -1.47 -7.31 1.09
N LEU A 81 -1.46 -8.59 1.44
CA LEU A 81 -0.44 -9.54 0.98
C LEU A 81 -0.98 -10.51 -0.07
N LYS A 82 -2.31 -10.58 -0.23
CA LYS A 82 -2.98 -11.56 -1.09
C LYS A 82 -3.15 -11.10 -2.53
N ILE A 83 -2.34 -11.66 -3.45
CA ILE A 83 -2.42 -11.42 -4.91
C ILE A 83 -3.79 -11.80 -5.49
N ALA A 84 -4.34 -10.91 -6.33
CA ALA A 84 -5.63 -11.08 -7.01
C ALA A 84 -6.83 -11.33 -6.07
N THR A 85 -6.80 -10.77 -4.86
CA THR A 85 -7.91 -10.84 -3.91
C THR A 85 -9.17 -10.11 -4.41
N SER A 86 -10.34 -10.73 -4.20
CA SER A 86 -11.66 -10.11 -4.40
C SER A 86 -12.11 -9.29 -3.19
N PHE A 87 -11.24 -9.04 -2.22
CA PHE A 87 -11.58 -8.32 -1.00
C PHE A 87 -12.17 -6.93 -1.30
N LYS A 88 -11.51 -6.16 -2.18
CA LYS A 88 -12.01 -4.83 -2.58
C LYS A 88 -13.38 -4.90 -3.26
N SER A 89 -13.58 -5.84 -4.19
CA SER A 89 -14.86 -5.98 -4.91
C SER A 89 -16.01 -6.43 -3.99
N ASN A 90 -15.70 -7.15 -2.91
CA ASN A 90 -16.71 -7.68 -2.00
C ASN A 90 -17.02 -6.72 -0.85
N HIS A 91 -16.01 -6.01 -0.34
CA HIS A 91 -16.12 -5.27 0.93
C HIS A 91 -15.68 -3.80 0.87
N GLN A 92 -15.03 -3.34 -0.20
CA GLN A 92 -14.50 -1.95 -0.29
C GLN A 92 -14.82 -1.29 -1.63
N LYS A 93 -16.02 -1.51 -2.20
CA LYS A 93 -16.48 -0.74 -3.36
C LYS A 93 -16.71 0.74 -3.04
N ILE A 94 -17.09 0.99 -1.79
CA ILE A 94 -17.36 2.31 -1.24
C ILE A 94 -16.60 2.40 0.08
N SER A 95 -15.83 3.47 0.26
CA SER A 95 -15.07 3.68 1.48
C SER A 95 -16.01 3.93 2.68
N PRO A 96 -15.68 3.43 3.88
CA PRO A 96 -16.61 3.41 5.02
C PRO A 96 -16.99 4.81 5.53
N LYS A 97 -16.06 5.77 5.57
CA LYS A 97 -16.28 7.10 6.16
C LYS A 97 -16.81 8.11 5.17
N PHE A 98 -16.05 8.37 4.10
CA PHE A 98 -16.36 9.44 3.15
C PHE A 98 -17.22 8.97 1.98
N LYS A 99 -17.52 7.66 1.91
CA LYS A 99 -18.36 7.06 0.86
C LYS A 99 -17.82 7.31 -0.55
N ARG A 100 -16.49 7.39 -0.70
CA ARG A 100 -15.82 7.48 -2.00
C ARG A 100 -15.96 6.16 -2.73
N GLN A 101 -16.21 6.21 -4.04
CA GLN A 101 -16.18 5.01 -4.86
C GLN A 101 -14.72 4.59 -5.06
N ALA A 102 -14.42 3.33 -4.75
CA ALA A 102 -13.08 2.80 -4.93
C ALA A 102 -12.70 2.80 -6.41
N GLN A 103 -11.50 3.25 -6.71
CA GLN A 103 -11.04 3.44 -8.09
C GLN A 103 -10.22 2.23 -8.61
N GLY A 104 -9.78 1.35 -7.71
CA GLY A 104 -8.99 0.16 -8.04
C GLY A 104 -9.78 -1.16 -7.98
N ASN A 105 -9.89 -1.88 -9.11
CA ASN A 105 -10.69 -3.13 -9.20
C ASN A 105 -9.90 -4.42 -9.43
N LYS A 106 -8.57 -4.36 -9.63
CA LYS A 106 -7.80 -5.53 -10.10
C LYS A 106 -7.13 -6.34 -8.98
N GLY A 107 -7.08 -5.82 -7.74
CA GLY A 107 -6.46 -6.55 -6.63
C GLY A 107 -4.96 -6.82 -6.81
N ILE A 108 -4.27 -6.00 -7.60
CA ILE A 108 -2.84 -6.12 -7.94
C ILE A 108 -2.04 -4.88 -7.54
N GLY A 109 -2.71 -3.81 -7.06
CA GLY A 109 -2.10 -2.49 -6.86
C GLY A 109 -0.83 -2.52 -6.01
N ARG A 110 -0.76 -3.33 -4.96
CA ARG A 110 0.43 -3.54 -4.12
C ARG A 110 1.65 -4.17 -4.81
N LEU A 111 1.49 -4.76 -5.99
CA LEU A 111 2.64 -5.15 -6.83
C LEU A 111 3.35 -3.91 -7.41
N SER A 112 2.72 -2.72 -7.36
CA SER A 112 3.33 -1.43 -7.70
C SER A 112 4.55 -1.13 -6.86
N LEU A 113 4.55 -1.60 -5.61
CA LEU A 113 5.66 -1.48 -4.68
C LEU A 113 6.94 -2.10 -5.26
N ASN A 114 6.82 -3.27 -5.91
CA ASN A 114 7.93 -3.91 -6.60
C ASN A 114 8.31 -3.22 -7.92
N GLN A 115 7.39 -2.49 -8.55
CA GLN A 115 7.73 -1.66 -9.73
C GLN A 115 8.51 -0.40 -9.33
N LEU A 116 8.28 0.14 -8.13
CA LEU A 116 8.94 1.36 -7.65
C LEU A 116 10.36 1.13 -7.13
N GLY A 117 10.62 0.03 -6.42
CA GLY A 117 11.93 -0.21 -5.82
C GLY A 117 12.17 -1.67 -5.41
N LYS A 118 13.28 -1.89 -4.72
CA LYS A 118 13.79 -3.23 -4.38
C LYS A 118 13.38 -3.70 -3.00
N PHE A 119 13.32 -2.76 -2.07
CA PHE A 119 12.95 -3.03 -0.68
C PHE A 119 11.81 -2.12 -0.28
N ILE A 120 10.84 -2.67 0.43
CA ILE A 120 9.66 -1.96 0.89
C ILE A 120 9.47 -2.20 2.38
N SER A 121 9.28 -1.11 3.12
CA SER A 121 8.90 -1.11 4.51
C SER A 121 7.51 -0.48 4.65
N VAL A 122 6.61 -1.10 5.41
CA VAL A 122 5.24 -0.64 5.60
C VAL A 122 4.93 -0.57 7.08
N ASP A 123 4.58 0.62 7.55
CA ASP A 123 4.01 0.86 8.87
C ASP A 123 2.54 1.22 8.72
N THR A 124 1.66 0.61 9.52
CA THR A 124 0.23 0.92 9.47
C THR A 124 -0.41 0.83 10.84
N LYS A 125 -1.34 1.74 11.11
CA LYS A 125 -2.16 1.71 12.32
C LYS A 125 -3.60 1.97 11.94
N VAL A 126 -4.48 1.05 12.33
CA VAL A 126 -5.90 1.16 12.05
C VAL A 126 -6.54 2.29 12.85
N ASP A 127 -7.47 3.01 12.23
CA ASP A 127 -8.33 3.96 12.94
C ASP A 127 -9.33 3.22 13.83
N LEU A 128 -9.30 3.48 15.13
CA LEU A 128 -10.22 2.88 16.09
C LEU A 128 -11.68 3.30 15.88
N GLU A 129 -11.92 4.44 15.25
CA GLU A 129 -13.28 4.90 14.91
C GLU A 129 -13.89 4.09 13.75
N LEU A 130 -13.06 3.35 13.02
CA LEU A 130 -13.47 2.57 11.85
C LEU A 130 -14.53 1.52 12.18
N SER A 131 -14.49 0.94 13.39
CA SER A 131 -15.46 -0.08 13.82
C SER A 131 -16.90 0.44 13.87
N LYS A 132 -17.10 1.75 14.06
CA LYS A 132 -18.43 2.39 14.11
C LYS A 132 -19.18 2.34 12.78
N TYR A 133 -18.45 2.10 11.69
CA TYR A 133 -19.00 2.04 10.34
C TYR A 133 -19.33 0.61 9.89
N PHE A 134 -19.07 -0.39 10.74
CA PHE A 134 -19.26 -1.80 10.41
C PHE A 134 -20.29 -2.45 11.33
N SER A 135 -21.16 -3.28 10.75
CA SER A 135 -22.00 -4.21 11.51
C SER A 135 -21.15 -5.27 12.21
N SER A 136 -21.72 -5.99 13.18
CA SER A 136 -21.03 -7.11 13.83
C SER A 136 -20.58 -8.20 12.87
N GLU A 137 -21.28 -8.39 11.75
CA GLU A 137 -20.86 -9.33 10.70
C GLU A 137 -19.66 -8.79 9.93
N GLU A 138 -19.70 -7.53 9.52
CA GLU A 138 -18.60 -6.89 8.80
C GLU A 138 -17.34 -6.74 9.66
N LEU A 139 -17.47 -6.53 10.97
CA LEU A 139 -16.31 -6.56 11.88
C LEU A 139 -15.52 -7.86 11.76
N ARG A 140 -16.21 -9.00 11.63
CA ARG A 140 -15.57 -10.31 11.45
C ARG A 140 -15.00 -10.49 10.05
N THR A 141 -15.77 -10.16 9.02
CA THR A 141 -15.40 -10.48 7.63
C THR A 141 -14.43 -9.47 7.01
N VAL A 142 -14.41 -8.23 7.51
CA VAL A 142 -13.60 -7.11 7.00
C VAL A 142 -12.42 -6.81 7.91
N LEU A 143 -12.65 -6.68 9.22
CA LEU A 143 -11.61 -6.29 10.18
C LEU A 143 -10.96 -7.48 10.89
N GLY A 144 -11.62 -8.65 10.91
CA GLY A 144 -11.12 -9.88 11.54
C GLY A 144 -11.47 -10.05 13.02
N TYR A 145 -12.44 -9.28 13.55
CA TYR A 145 -12.75 -9.25 14.98
C TYR A 145 -14.19 -9.67 15.28
N ASN A 146 -14.37 -10.45 16.35
CA ASN A 146 -15.70 -10.93 16.78
C ASN A 146 -16.52 -9.84 17.45
N THR A 147 -15.87 -8.99 18.23
CA THR A 147 -16.50 -7.88 18.96
C THR A 147 -15.73 -6.58 18.75
N ASN A 148 -16.39 -5.46 19.02
CA ASN A 148 -15.74 -4.15 19.01
C ASN A 148 -14.68 -4.02 20.13
N ASP A 149 -14.92 -4.65 21.27
CA ASP A 149 -13.98 -4.59 22.40
C ASP A 149 -12.67 -5.30 22.07
N ASP A 150 -12.73 -6.47 21.40
CA ASP A 150 -11.53 -7.15 20.89
C ASP A 150 -10.76 -6.25 19.92
N PHE A 151 -11.47 -5.62 18.98
CA PHE A 151 -10.87 -4.69 18.02
C PHE A 151 -10.18 -3.51 18.71
N LEU A 152 -10.81 -2.88 19.71
CA LEU A 152 -10.20 -1.77 20.42
C LEU A 152 -8.98 -2.22 21.23
N ASN A 153 -9.10 -3.29 22.01
CA ASN A 153 -8.03 -3.78 22.88
C ASN A 153 -6.76 -4.17 22.09
N ASP A 154 -6.94 -4.82 20.93
CA ASP A 154 -5.81 -5.30 20.12
C ASP A 154 -5.13 -4.18 19.31
N ASN A 155 -5.80 -3.04 19.10
CA ASN A 155 -5.29 -1.99 18.19
C ASN A 155 -5.05 -0.63 18.85
N ASP A 156 -5.44 -0.40 20.11
CA ASP A 156 -5.31 0.91 20.75
C ASP A 156 -3.85 1.38 20.85
N PHE A 157 -2.98 0.50 21.36
CA PHE A 157 -1.58 0.82 21.64
C PHE A 157 -0.60 0.39 20.56
N TYR A 158 -1.06 -0.28 19.51
CA TYR A 158 -0.16 -0.94 18.56
C TYR A 158 -0.27 -0.36 17.16
N TYR A 159 0.82 -0.50 16.41
CA TYR A 159 0.88 -0.42 14.96
C TYR A 159 1.58 -1.67 14.42
N TYR A 160 1.39 -1.94 13.15
CA TYR A 160 1.95 -3.10 12.48
C TYR A 160 3.02 -2.69 11.49
N HIS A 161 4.10 -3.46 11.47
CA HIS A 161 5.24 -3.22 10.60
C HIS A 161 5.56 -4.48 9.80
N ILE A 162 5.86 -4.30 8.51
CA ILE A 162 6.27 -5.38 7.62
C ILE A 162 7.31 -4.90 6.60
N ASP A 163 8.39 -5.65 6.51
CA ASP A 163 9.43 -5.48 5.50
C ASP A 163 9.29 -6.52 4.39
N ILE A 164 9.50 -6.08 3.16
CA ILE A 164 9.36 -6.88 1.96
C ILE A 164 10.60 -6.67 1.09
N ASP A 165 11.44 -7.70 1.06
CA ASP A 165 12.59 -7.82 0.16
C ASP A 165 12.32 -8.93 -0.87
N TRP A 166 11.84 -8.55 -2.06
CA TRP A 166 11.57 -9.52 -3.12
C TRP A 166 12.85 -10.12 -3.73
N GLU A 167 13.99 -9.41 -3.67
CA GLU A 167 15.27 -9.94 -4.16
C GLU A 167 15.75 -11.12 -3.31
N ARG A 168 15.38 -11.17 -2.03
CA ARG A 168 15.62 -12.34 -1.17
C ARG A 168 14.97 -13.60 -1.72
N TYR A 169 13.73 -13.50 -2.17
CA TYR A 169 12.93 -14.65 -2.61
C TYR A 169 13.12 -15.01 -4.08
N SER A 170 13.65 -14.11 -4.91
CA SER A 170 13.98 -14.42 -6.31
C SER A 170 15.23 -15.31 -6.45
N LYS A 171 16.10 -15.31 -5.43
CA LYS A 171 17.33 -16.12 -5.38
C LYS A 171 17.11 -17.52 -4.79
N SER A 172 16.02 -17.73 -4.06
CA SER A 172 15.64 -19.03 -3.52
C SER A 172 14.85 -19.82 -4.56
N ASN A 173 15.24 -21.07 -4.86
CA ASN A 173 14.42 -22.01 -5.65
C ASN A 173 13.23 -22.56 -4.84
N GLU A 174 12.63 -21.73 -3.99
CA GLU A 174 11.54 -22.11 -3.12
C GLU A 174 10.19 -21.89 -3.83
N SER A 175 9.19 -22.69 -3.46
CA SER A 175 7.83 -22.45 -3.93
C SER A 175 7.27 -21.20 -3.28
N ILE A 176 6.44 -20.47 -4.03
CA ILE A 176 5.72 -19.28 -3.54
C ILE A 176 4.97 -19.53 -2.22
N GLU A 177 4.47 -20.74 -2.01
CA GLU A 177 3.71 -21.14 -0.80
C GLU A 177 4.58 -21.14 0.47
N ASN A 178 5.90 -21.18 0.33
CA ASN A 178 6.84 -21.19 1.45
C ASN A 178 7.42 -19.81 1.76
N VAL A 179 7.09 -18.78 0.97
CA VAL A 179 7.51 -17.40 1.24
C VAL A 179 6.81 -16.92 2.51
N LYS A 180 7.58 -16.72 3.58
CA LYS A 180 7.10 -16.17 4.85
C LYS A 180 7.60 -14.75 5.03
N LEU A 181 6.67 -13.83 5.24
CA LEU A 181 6.93 -12.46 5.66
C LEU A 181 6.68 -12.36 7.17
N GLU A 182 7.44 -11.50 7.84
CA GLU A 182 7.33 -11.29 9.29
C GLU A 182 6.48 -10.04 9.55
N LEU A 183 5.28 -10.23 10.11
CA LEU A 183 4.43 -9.14 10.55
C LEU A 183 4.74 -8.83 12.03
N GLN A 184 5.30 -7.65 12.28
CA GLN A 184 5.65 -7.21 13.61
C GLN A 184 4.52 -6.37 14.22
N THR A 185 4.27 -6.56 15.51
CA THR A 185 3.34 -5.73 16.31
C THR A 185 4.16 -4.89 17.28
N LEU A 186 4.08 -3.57 17.14
CA LEU A 186 4.96 -2.62 17.83
C LEU A 186 4.13 -1.57 18.57
N LEU A 187 4.69 -1.03 19.66
CA LEU A 187 4.03 0.02 20.43
C LEU A 187 4.00 1.33 19.64
N PHE A 188 2.80 1.87 19.47
CA PHE A 188 2.58 3.14 18.79
C PHE A 188 3.06 4.31 19.65
N ASN A 189 3.63 5.31 18.97
CA ASN A 189 3.91 6.62 19.54
C ASN A 189 3.63 7.72 18.52
N GLU A 190 3.49 8.96 18.99
CA GLU A 190 3.12 10.11 18.15
C GLU A 190 4.13 10.48 17.06
N LEU A 191 5.34 9.91 17.08
CA LEU A 191 6.38 10.13 16.06
C LEU A 191 6.37 9.06 14.95
N THR A 192 5.46 8.07 15.02
CA THR A 192 5.37 6.98 14.03
C THR A 192 4.98 7.52 12.64
N PHE A 193 4.13 8.55 12.60
CA PHE A 193 3.72 9.23 11.37
C PHE A 193 4.09 10.70 11.41
N SER A 194 4.31 11.32 10.25
CA SER A 194 4.60 12.76 10.15
C SER A 194 3.35 13.63 10.32
N HIS A 195 2.16 13.07 10.05
CA HIS A 195 0.88 13.75 10.22
C HIS A 195 0.33 13.68 11.66
N LYS A 196 -0.67 14.50 11.97
CA LYS A 196 -1.26 14.61 13.32
C LYS A 196 -2.23 13.48 13.72
N LYS A 197 -2.63 12.61 12.79
CA LYS A 197 -3.50 11.48 13.10
C LYS A 197 -2.72 10.36 13.79
N ASN A 198 -3.40 9.60 14.63
CA ASN A 198 -2.88 8.42 15.31
C ASN A 198 -3.15 7.11 14.53
N HIS A 199 -3.49 7.22 13.25
CA HIS A 199 -3.80 6.13 12.35
C HIS A 199 -3.36 6.54 10.94
N GLY A 200 -3.16 5.57 10.05
CA GLY A 200 -2.66 5.83 8.72
C GLY A 200 -1.78 4.70 8.21
N THR A 201 -1.16 4.93 7.07
CA THR A 201 -0.17 4.02 6.49
C THR A 201 1.02 4.81 5.97
N ARG A 202 2.22 4.37 6.33
CA ARG A 202 3.50 4.86 5.81
C ARG A 202 4.18 3.74 5.06
N ILE A 203 4.57 4.00 3.81
CA ILE A 203 5.29 3.08 2.95
C ILE A 203 6.61 3.74 2.57
N GLU A 204 7.72 3.08 2.86
CA GLU A 204 9.06 3.48 2.43
C GLU A 204 9.60 2.49 1.41
N VAL A 205 9.98 2.99 0.24
CA VAL A 205 10.53 2.23 -0.87
C VAL A 205 11.98 2.65 -1.08
N LEU A 206 12.89 1.69 -1.03
CA LEU A 206 14.34 1.89 -1.17
C LEU A 206 14.88 1.22 -2.43
N GLY A 207 15.93 1.83 -3.00
CA GLY A 207 16.57 1.32 -4.22
C GLY A 207 15.64 1.44 -5.40
N LEU A 208 15.32 2.68 -5.80
CA LEU A 208 14.33 2.97 -6.83
C LEU A 208 14.72 2.38 -8.18
N LYS A 209 13.72 1.79 -8.84
CA LYS A 209 13.80 1.39 -10.24
C LYS A 209 13.49 2.61 -11.12
N GLY A 210 14.02 2.60 -12.35
CA GLY A 210 13.81 3.68 -13.31
C GLY A 210 14.33 5.03 -12.81
N ILE A 211 15.54 5.09 -12.23
CA ILE A 211 16.08 6.33 -11.63
C ILE A 211 16.08 7.53 -12.59
N ASP A 212 16.30 7.27 -13.89
CA ASP A 212 16.27 8.28 -14.96
C ASP A 212 14.89 8.94 -15.10
N PHE A 213 13.80 8.20 -14.83
CA PHE A 213 12.45 8.77 -14.78
C PHE A 213 12.39 9.77 -13.62
N TRP A 214 12.72 9.37 -12.40
CA TRP A 214 12.62 10.27 -11.23
C TRP A 214 13.48 11.55 -11.37
N GLN A 215 14.65 11.44 -11.98
CA GLN A 215 15.56 12.57 -12.20
C GLN A 215 15.20 13.44 -13.41
N SER A 216 14.30 12.97 -14.28
CA SER A 216 13.88 13.73 -15.45
C SER A 216 13.21 15.05 -15.07
N ASN A 217 13.47 16.08 -15.87
CA ASN A 217 12.84 17.40 -15.73
C ASN A 217 11.34 17.38 -16.06
N GLN A 218 10.84 16.33 -16.73
CA GLN A 218 9.44 16.22 -17.12
C GLN A 218 8.56 15.52 -16.06
N THR A 219 9.17 14.75 -15.17
CA THR A 219 8.47 13.85 -14.24
C THR A 219 7.51 14.55 -13.31
N GLN A 220 7.92 15.70 -12.76
CA GLN A 220 7.02 16.52 -11.95
C GLN A 220 5.74 16.87 -12.72
N LYS A 221 5.89 17.38 -13.94
CA LYS A 221 4.76 17.80 -14.76
C LYS A 221 3.86 16.63 -15.14
N GLU A 222 4.44 15.48 -15.47
CA GLU A 222 3.67 14.28 -15.81
C GLU A 222 2.85 13.77 -14.62
N ILE A 223 3.45 13.67 -13.43
CA ILE A 223 2.75 13.23 -12.22
C ILE A 223 1.67 14.24 -11.83
N GLU A 224 1.98 15.54 -11.85
CA GLU A 224 1.05 16.61 -11.49
C GLU A 224 -0.19 16.60 -12.40
N GLN A 225 -0.02 16.44 -13.71
CA GLN A 225 -1.14 16.34 -14.66
C GLN A 225 -2.06 15.16 -14.33
N ASP A 226 -1.49 13.97 -14.11
CA ASP A 226 -2.28 12.77 -13.83
C ASP A 226 -2.98 12.83 -12.45
N VAL A 227 -2.34 13.46 -11.45
CA VAL A 227 -2.96 13.69 -10.12
C VAL A 227 -4.12 14.68 -10.24
N LEU A 228 -3.99 15.75 -11.02
CA LEU A 228 -5.08 16.72 -11.23
C LEU A 228 -6.27 16.12 -12.00
N GLU A 229 -6.02 15.27 -13.00
CA GLU A 229 -7.10 14.55 -13.70
C GLU A 229 -7.86 13.61 -12.76
N PHE A 230 -7.17 13.07 -11.76
CA PHE A 230 -7.76 12.20 -10.74
C PHE A 230 -8.59 12.96 -9.70
N LEU A 231 -8.16 14.15 -9.28
CA LEU A 231 -8.85 14.97 -8.29
C LEU A 231 -10.03 15.72 -8.94
N ASN A 232 -11.22 15.13 -8.89
CA ASN A 232 -12.43 15.78 -9.43
C ASN A 232 -12.75 17.07 -8.65
N PRO A 233 -12.67 18.27 -9.28
CA PRO A 233 -12.81 19.55 -8.59
C PRO A 233 -14.27 19.91 -8.23
N TYR A 234 -15.24 19.07 -8.56
CA TYR A 234 -16.67 19.31 -8.32
C TYR A 234 -17.25 18.47 -7.18
N LEU A 235 -16.41 17.83 -6.38
CA LEU A 235 -16.87 17.03 -5.25
C LEU A 235 -17.08 17.91 -4.00
N ASP A 236 -18.13 17.59 -3.25
CA ASP A 236 -18.42 18.12 -1.90
C ASP A 236 -17.19 17.99 -0.97
N GLU A 237 -16.97 18.92 -0.01
CA GLU A 237 -15.73 18.98 0.80
C GLU A 237 -15.39 17.65 1.50
N LYS A 238 -16.40 16.85 1.85
CA LYS A 238 -16.25 15.52 2.44
C LYS A 238 -15.54 14.50 1.54
N TYR A 239 -15.35 14.80 0.26
CA TYR A 239 -14.63 13.96 -0.69
C TYR A 239 -13.25 14.51 -1.01
N ASN A 240 -12.84 15.63 -0.41
CA ASN A 240 -11.53 16.21 -0.64
C ASN A 240 -10.44 15.20 -0.26
N PHE A 241 -9.51 15.02 -1.16
CA PHE A 241 -8.31 14.22 -0.98
C PHE A 241 -7.16 15.04 -1.55
N TYR A 242 -6.21 15.39 -0.69
CA TYR A 242 -5.10 16.26 -1.04
C TYR A 242 -3.84 15.42 -1.17
N VAL A 243 -3.14 15.59 -2.27
CA VAL A 243 -1.85 14.96 -2.51
C VAL A 243 -0.79 16.06 -2.42
N LYS A 244 0.30 15.77 -1.73
CA LYS A 244 1.48 16.65 -1.73
C LYS A 244 2.67 15.80 -2.11
N ILE A 245 3.42 16.24 -3.12
CA ILE A 245 4.60 15.53 -3.60
C ILE A 245 5.80 16.47 -3.49
N ASN A 246 6.88 15.98 -2.87
CA ASN A 246 8.17 16.64 -2.82
C ASN A 246 9.19 15.78 -3.56
N LEU A 247 9.59 16.19 -4.77
CA LEU A 247 10.59 15.51 -5.61
C LEU A 247 11.90 16.30 -5.62
N ASP A 248 12.92 15.81 -4.91
CA ASP A 248 14.22 16.46 -4.78
C ASP A 248 14.12 17.95 -4.39
N ASN A 249 13.30 18.26 -3.38
CA ASN A 249 12.97 19.62 -2.90
C ASN A 249 12.05 20.45 -3.81
N ARG A 250 11.48 19.85 -4.86
CA ARG A 250 10.44 20.48 -5.70
C ARG A 250 9.07 20.03 -5.20
N ILE A 251 8.34 20.95 -4.57
CA ILE A 251 7.02 20.67 -3.99
C ILE A 251 5.92 21.03 -5.00
N PHE A 252 4.95 20.13 -5.14
CA PHE A 252 3.72 20.33 -5.91
C PHE A 252 2.55 19.59 -5.23
N THR A 253 1.33 20.05 -5.51
CA THR A 253 0.10 19.61 -4.82
C THR A 253 -1.04 19.43 -5.82
#